data_AF-L7W1R0-F1
#
_entry.id   AF-L7W1R0-F1
#
_cell.length_a   1.000
_cell.length_b   1.000
_cell.length_c   1.000
_cell.angle_alpha   90.00
_cell.angle_beta   90.00
_cell.angle_gamma   90.00
#
_symmetry.space_group_name_H-M   'P 1'
#
loop_
_entity.id
_entity.type
_entity.pdbx_description
1 polymer ?
#
loop_
_entity_poly.entity_id
_entity_poly.type
_entity_poly.pdbx_seq_one_letter_code
_entity_poly.pdbx_strand_id
1 'polypeptide(L)'
;MKKINLLILSYFFSLFCMSQSGEFEIQKNGLIYDESTMNSLSNVVDSLNLEFKLCDSNKLFTSKYQAIGHKLELKKNDIKSAKKDLENNISLEKFLKKYPGTKLTKNILIVQFKYKDYEENDVMQFTEIRLDNDYGLEFRFDENLNKYNPKNLGNWIFKYSAKSSYSDEYIDAFYLPNKMESKKIPLYYSKMIGYADCLIDTTSTKFKKDLESGWVEIPQNWKSLPSTKQAELLNKLRSTRVVGSCSQDSSPRRHAINIAMLSAQTQNWEVFLKAHLDVMNDRFERISDGSYAWAGRKTYLKELEELHIDVLDLIIGISLRMEDPAINHYYGSIRRIGRALTETNNKSRVEQQLFSILTDTELDIYNRVLGFYIINNYYHNLEDKNEKLRFQTKLEEAVKSLPKELYSQIEF
;
A
#
# COMPACT_ATOMS: atom_id res chain seq x y z
N MET A 1 -2.19 -46.43 40.11
CA MET A 1 -2.08 -45.02 40.52
C MET A 1 -1.24 -44.16 39.56
N LYS A 2 -0.06 -44.56 39.10
CA LYS A 2 0.79 -43.73 38.21
C LYS A 2 0.21 -43.41 36.81
N LYS A 3 -0.62 -44.29 36.22
CA LYS A 3 -1.24 -44.06 34.89
C LYS A 3 -2.45 -43.12 34.91
N ILE A 4 -3.20 -43.08 36.01
CA ILE A 4 -4.36 -42.19 36.17
C ILE A 4 -3.89 -40.74 36.40
N ASN A 5 -2.81 -40.54 37.16
CA ASN A 5 -2.24 -39.22 37.36
C ASN A 5 -1.66 -38.61 36.06
N LEU A 6 -1.13 -39.44 35.15
CA LEU A 6 -0.63 -38.96 33.86
C LEU A 6 -1.77 -38.51 32.93
N LEU A 7 -2.90 -39.24 32.93
CA LEU A 7 -4.09 -38.92 32.15
C LEU A 7 -4.78 -37.63 32.64
N ILE A 8 -4.84 -37.43 33.96
CA ILE A 8 -5.36 -36.21 34.57
C ILE A 8 -4.44 -35.01 34.27
N LEU A 9 -3.11 -35.19 34.29
CA LEU A 9 -2.17 -34.14 33.91
C LEU A 9 -2.31 -33.73 32.44
N SER A 10 -2.50 -34.69 31.53
CA SER A 10 -2.72 -34.39 30.10
C SER A 10 -4.07 -33.72 29.84
N TYR A 11 -5.10 -34.02 30.63
CA TYR A 11 -6.42 -33.38 30.53
C TYR A 11 -6.40 -31.95 31.08
N PHE A 12 -5.64 -31.70 32.14
CA PHE A 12 -5.39 -30.33 32.63
C PHE A 12 -4.51 -29.52 31.66
N PHE A 13 -3.54 -30.13 30.99
CA PHE A 13 -2.73 -29.43 29.97
C PHE A 13 -3.56 -29.02 28.73
N SER A 14 -4.55 -29.83 28.32
CA SER A 14 -5.45 -29.46 27.24
C SER A 14 -6.42 -28.33 27.60
N LEU A 15 -6.74 -28.14 28.89
CA LEU A 15 -7.56 -27.03 29.37
C LEU A 15 -6.79 -25.70 29.41
N PHE A 16 -5.45 -25.73 29.47
CA PHE A 16 -4.59 -24.54 29.32
C PHE A 16 -4.20 -24.23 27.87
N CYS A 17 -4.54 -25.08 26.90
CA CYS A 17 -4.39 -24.78 25.47
C CYS A 17 -5.56 -23.97 24.89
N MET A 18 -6.54 -23.58 25.71
CA MET A 18 -7.63 -22.67 25.34
C MET A 18 -7.30 -21.24 25.77
N SER A 19 -6.52 -20.55 24.95
CA SER A 19 -6.77 -19.15 24.57
C SER A 19 -5.71 -18.78 23.55
N GLN A 20 -6.08 -18.81 22.26
CA GLN A 20 -5.47 -17.87 21.35
C GLN A 20 -5.92 -16.50 21.84
N SER A 21 -5.18 -15.91 22.79
CA SER A 21 -5.38 -14.51 23.16
C SER A 21 -5.23 -13.75 21.86
N GLY A 22 -6.32 -13.12 21.39
CA GLY A 22 -6.29 -12.27 20.22
C GLY A 22 -5.13 -11.28 20.34
N GLU A 23 -4.62 -10.83 19.19
CA GLU A 23 -3.48 -9.89 19.13
C GLU A 23 -3.65 -8.67 20.06
N PHE A 24 -4.89 -8.22 20.26
CA PHE A 24 -5.28 -7.24 21.27
C PHE A 24 -6.50 -7.72 22.07
N GLU A 25 -6.71 -7.10 23.24
CA GLU A 25 -7.91 -7.32 24.05
C GLU A 25 -9.16 -6.89 23.28
N ILE A 26 -10.11 -7.81 23.13
CA ILE A 26 -11.42 -7.54 22.55
C ILE A 26 -12.37 -7.12 23.66
N GLN A 27 -12.99 -5.96 23.52
CA GLN A 27 -13.94 -5.39 24.45
C GLN A 27 -15.31 -6.09 24.32
N LYS A 28 -16.24 -5.82 25.24
CA LYS A 28 -17.58 -6.45 25.25
C LYS A 28 -18.39 -6.22 23.97
N ASN A 29 -18.15 -5.11 23.29
CA ASN A 29 -18.76 -4.75 22.00
C ASN A 29 -18.14 -5.51 20.80
N GLY A 30 -17.12 -6.36 21.01
CA GLY A 30 -16.46 -7.13 19.96
C GLY A 30 -15.39 -6.36 19.18
N LEU A 31 -15.02 -5.14 19.61
CA LEU A 31 -13.99 -4.30 19.00
C LEU A 31 -12.76 -4.19 19.92
N ILE A 32 -11.65 -3.67 19.42
CA ILE A 32 -10.48 -3.36 20.26
C ILE A 32 -10.63 -2.08 21.09
N TYR A 33 -11.62 -1.25 20.77
CA TYR A 33 -11.96 -0.02 21.49
C TYR A 33 -13.27 -0.19 22.27
N ASP A 34 -13.33 0.37 23.48
CA ASP A 34 -14.53 0.27 24.32
C ASP A 34 -15.65 1.21 23.85
N GLU A 35 -16.86 0.99 24.35
CA GLU A 35 -18.05 1.76 23.94
C GLU A 35 -17.90 3.26 24.19
N SER A 36 -17.29 3.66 25.32
CA SER A 36 -17.05 5.07 25.63
C SER A 36 -16.14 5.72 24.58
N THR A 37 -15.09 5.00 24.18
CA THR A 37 -14.14 5.45 23.15
C THR A 37 -14.82 5.56 21.80
N MET A 38 -15.59 4.54 21.39
CA MET A 38 -16.30 4.51 20.11
C MET A 38 -17.34 5.62 20.02
N ASN A 39 -18.10 5.88 21.10
CA ASN A 39 -19.07 6.98 21.14
C ASN A 39 -18.40 8.35 21.01
N SER A 40 -17.25 8.56 21.67
CA SER A 40 -16.50 9.82 21.56
C SER A 40 -15.99 10.04 20.13
N LEU A 41 -15.48 8.99 19.48
CA LEU A 41 -14.99 9.05 18.11
C LEU A 41 -16.12 9.28 17.11
N SER A 42 -17.26 8.63 17.28
CA SER A 42 -18.42 8.78 16.38
C SER A 42 -18.87 10.23 16.26
N ASN A 43 -18.91 10.98 17.38
CA ASN A 43 -19.26 12.41 17.35
C ASN A 43 -18.29 13.24 16.50
N VAL A 44 -17.00 12.88 16.51
CA VAL A 44 -15.97 13.55 15.71
C VAL A 44 -16.14 13.17 14.24
N VAL A 45 -16.37 11.89 13.94
CA VAL A 45 -16.60 11.43 12.56
C VAL A 45 -17.85 12.04 11.95
N ASP A 46 -18.95 12.17 12.70
CA ASP A 46 -20.16 12.83 12.21
C ASP A 46 -19.89 14.29 11.81
N SER A 47 -19.12 15.00 12.63
CA SER A 47 -18.68 16.37 12.34
C SER A 47 -17.80 16.43 11.09
N LEU A 48 -16.85 15.51 10.95
CA LEU A 48 -15.98 15.43 9.77
C LEU A 48 -16.73 15.01 8.51
N ASN A 49 -17.74 14.15 8.61
CA ASN A 49 -18.60 13.79 7.49
C ASN A 49 -19.45 15.00 7.03
N LEU A 50 -19.89 15.85 7.97
CA LEU A 50 -20.54 17.12 7.66
C LEU A 50 -19.57 18.10 7.00
N GLU A 51 -18.37 18.24 7.54
CA GLU A 51 -17.30 19.05 6.94
C GLU A 51 -16.90 18.52 5.57
N PHE A 52 -16.86 17.21 5.36
CA PHE A 52 -16.50 16.61 4.08
C PHE A 52 -17.48 16.97 2.96
N LYS A 53 -18.78 17.08 3.28
CA LYS A 53 -19.77 17.60 2.32
C LYS A 53 -19.43 19.03 1.85
N LEU A 54 -18.60 19.74 2.62
CA LEU A 54 -18.09 21.09 2.34
C LEU A 54 -16.62 21.10 1.88
N CYS A 55 -15.81 20.06 2.20
CA CYS A 55 -14.46 19.84 1.67
C CYS A 55 -14.53 19.85 0.14
N ASP A 56 -13.51 20.40 -0.51
CA ASP A 56 -13.46 20.70 -1.95
C ASP A 56 -13.71 19.44 -2.81
N SER A 57 -14.98 19.09 -2.99
CA SER A 57 -15.48 17.87 -3.62
C SER A 57 -15.18 17.80 -5.12
N ASN A 58 -14.53 18.83 -5.64
CA ASN A 58 -14.21 19.04 -7.05
C ASN A 58 -12.71 19.09 -7.31
N LYS A 59 -11.85 18.86 -6.30
CA LYS A 59 -10.42 18.70 -6.55
C LYS A 59 -10.20 17.55 -7.53
N LEU A 60 -9.63 17.89 -8.69
CA LEU A 60 -9.31 16.92 -9.72
C LEU A 60 -7.86 16.48 -9.55
N PHE A 61 -7.65 15.18 -9.49
CA PHE A 61 -6.33 14.58 -9.46
C PHE A 61 -5.92 14.08 -10.84
N THR A 62 -4.63 13.94 -11.06
CA THR A 62 -4.08 13.36 -12.29
C THR A 62 -3.31 12.10 -11.95
N SER A 63 -3.40 11.08 -12.80
CA SER A 63 -2.72 9.80 -12.63
C SER A 63 -1.21 9.94 -12.70
N LYS A 64 -0.47 8.94 -12.21
CA LYS A 64 0.96 8.85 -12.51
C LYS A 64 1.23 8.87 -14.02
N TYR A 65 2.37 9.46 -14.40
CA TYR A 65 2.87 9.37 -15.76
C TYR A 65 3.15 7.91 -16.12
N GLN A 66 2.58 7.46 -17.24
CA GLN A 66 2.70 6.08 -17.67
C GLN A 66 2.71 5.96 -19.20
N ALA A 67 3.23 4.85 -19.69
CA ALA A 67 3.21 4.50 -21.11
C ALA A 67 3.21 2.98 -21.30
N ILE A 68 2.68 2.54 -22.44
CA ILE A 68 2.97 1.20 -22.96
C ILE A 68 4.24 1.29 -23.80
N GLY A 69 5.28 0.57 -23.38
CA GLY A 69 6.58 0.57 -24.03
C GLY A 69 7.16 -0.83 -24.16
N HIS A 70 8.48 -0.90 -24.33
CA HIS A 70 9.19 -2.16 -24.47
C HIS A 70 10.39 -2.21 -23.53
N LYS A 71 10.68 -3.38 -22.98
CA LYS A 71 11.90 -3.67 -22.23
C LYS A 71 12.92 -4.34 -23.13
N LEU A 72 14.17 -3.92 -23.00
CA LEU A 72 15.30 -4.48 -23.72
C LEU A 72 16.40 -4.86 -22.73
N GLU A 73 17.00 -6.03 -22.94
CA GLU A 73 18.19 -6.49 -22.22
C GLU A 73 19.28 -6.85 -23.26
N LEU A 74 20.45 -6.23 -23.16
CA LEU A 74 21.61 -6.49 -24.02
C LEU A 74 22.81 -6.87 -23.16
N LYS A 75 23.20 -8.16 -23.20
CA LYS A 75 24.29 -8.73 -22.36
C LYS A 75 25.55 -9.10 -23.14
N LYS A 76 25.52 -8.99 -24.47
CA LYS A 76 26.59 -9.37 -25.41
C LYS A 76 26.63 -8.35 -26.55
N ASN A 77 27.70 -8.35 -27.35
CA ASN A 77 28.03 -7.37 -28.41
C ASN A 77 28.79 -6.13 -27.89
N ASP A 78 29.11 -5.20 -28.78
CA ASP A 78 29.76 -3.93 -28.45
C ASP A 78 28.78 -3.01 -27.67
N ILE A 79 28.74 -3.23 -26.34
CA ILE A 79 27.86 -2.53 -25.40
C ILE A 79 28.16 -1.01 -25.38
N LYS A 80 29.43 -0.63 -25.54
CA LYS A 80 29.83 0.79 -25.57
C LYS A 80 29.26 1.51 -26.79
N SER A 81 29.31 0.88 -27.96
CA SER A 81 28.64 1.41 -29.14
C SER A 81 27.12 1.46 -28.96
N ALA A 82 26.52 0.44 -28.35
CA ALA A 82 25.07 0.42 -28.09
C ALA A 82 24.65 1.58 -27.18
N LYS A 83 25.39 1.84 -26.09
CA LYS A 83 25.17 2.99 -25.21
C LYS A 83 25.17 4.31 -26.00
N LYS A 84 26.18 4.52 -26.85
CA LYS A 84 26.29 5.75 -27.66
C LYS A 84 25.12 5.90 -28.63
N ASP A 85 24.64 4.81 -29.22
CA ASP A 85 23.48 4.86 -30.10
C ASP A 85 22.19 5.19 -29.34
N LEU A 86 22.00 4.67 -28.13
CA LEU A 86 20.88 5.01 -27.26
C LEU A 86 20.92 6.49 -26.85
N GLU A 87 22.10 7.02 -26.51
CA GLU A 87 22.32 8.45 -26.23
C GLU A 87 21.98 9.34 -27.42
N ASN A 88 22.21 8.85 -28.64
CA ASN A 88 21.87 9.53 -29.89
C ASN A 88 20.44 9.23 -30.38
N ASN A 89 19.59 8.63 -29.53
CA ASN A 89 18.19 8.33 -29.80
C ASN A 89 17.95 7.51 -31.09
N ILE A 90 18.76 6.47 -31.32
CA ILE A 90 18.55 5.50 -32.40
C ILE A 90 17.12 4.93 -32.38
N SER A 91 16.53 4.66 -33.55
CA SER A 91 15.22 3.99 -33.58
C SER A 91 15.32 2.53 -33.13
N LEU A 92 14.24 2.00 -32.53
CA LEU A 92 14.18 0.60 -32.07
C LEU A 92 14.56 -0.39 -33.18
N GLU A 93 13.99 -0.24 -34.38
CA GLU A 93 14.26 -1.15 -35.50
C GLU A 93 15.75 -1.16 -35.89
N LYS A 94 16.38 0.01 -35.94
CA LYS A 94 17.82 0.13 -36.24
C LYS A 94 18.66 -0.47 -35.12
N PHE A 95 18.26 -0.26 -33.86
CA PHE A 95 18.94 -0.83 -32.71
C PHE A 95 18.93 -2.37 -32.74
N LEU A 96 17.76 -2.97 -32.93
CA LEU A 96 17.61 -4.44 -32.99
C LEU A 96 18.36 -5.05 -34.19
N LYS A 97 18.38 -4.35 -35.34
CA LYS A 97 19.16 -4.78 -36.50
C LYS A 97 20.67 -4.73 -36.23
N LYS A 98 21.15 -3.70 -35.55
CA LYS A 98 22.58 -3.52 -35.22
C LYS A 98 23.03 -4.45 -34.08
N TYR A 99 22.13 -4.79 -33.16
CA TYR A 99 22.38 -5.60 -31.97
C TYR A 99 21.41 -6.80 -31.90
N PRO A 100 21.57 -7.82 -32.77
CA PRO A 100 20.60 -8.92 -32.91
C PRO A 100 20.49 -9.84 -31.68
N GLY A 101 21.41 -9.75 -30.72
CA GLY A 101 21.36 -10.50 -29.45
C GLY A 101 20.52 -9.83 -28.35
N THR A 102 19.83 -8.73 -28.67
CA THR A 102 19.00 -8.00 -27.70
C THR A 102 17.73 -8.79 -27.39
N LYS A 103 17.48 -9.09 -26.12
CA LYS A 103 16.19 -9.64 -25.68
C LYS A 103 15.17 -8.51 -25.60
N LEU A 104 14.04 -8.67 -26.28
CA LEU A 104 12.97 -7.67 -26.34
C LEU A 104 11.70 -8.24 -25.72
N THR A 105 11.14 -7.53 -24.73
CA THR A 105 9.78 -7.76 -24.21
C THR A 105 8.92 -6.59 -24.63
N LYS A 106 7.87 -6.84 -25.42
CA LYS A 106 7.00 -5.81 -25.99
C LYS A 106 5.82 -5.48 -25.06
N ASN A 107 5.24 -4.31 -25.30
CA ASN A 107 3.98 -3.82 -24.72
C ASN A 107 3.85 -3.99 -23.20
N ILE A 108 4.88 -3.54 -22.47
CA ILE A 108 4.89 -3.51 -21.00
C ILE A 108 4.36 -2.17 -20.49
N LEU A 109 3.72 -2.17 -19.32
CA LEU A 109 3.32 -0.95 -18.63
C LEU A 109 4.52 -0.39 -17.88
N ILE A 110 4.92 0.84 -18.21
CA ILE A 110 6.00 1.57 -17.55
C ILE A 110 5.39 2.76 -16.82
N VAL A 111 5.67 2.89 -15.53
CA VAL A 111 5.18 3.98 -14.68
C VAL A 111 6.34 4.77 -14.12
N GLN A 112 6.20 6.10 -14.15
CA GLN A 112 7.15 7.02 -13.55
C GLN A 112 6.71 7.38 -12.12
N PHE A 113 7.68 7.38 -11.20
CA PHE A 113 7.50 7.81 -9.82
C PHE A 113 8.50 8.91 -9.50
N LYS A 114 8.02 9.94 -8.80
CA LYS A 114 8.84 10.98 -8.20
C LYS A 114 8.63 10.93 -6.68
N TYR A 115 9.70 10.82 -5.93
CA TYR A 115 9.67 10.76 -4.47
C TYR A 115 10.99 11.24 -3.86
N LYS A 116 11.00 11.42 -2.53
CA LYS A 116 12.22 11.60 -1.74
C LYS A 116 12.61 10.29 -1.10
N ASP A 117 13.88 9.92 -1.20
CA ASP A 117 14.39 8.71 -0.54
C ASP A 117 14.62 8.92 0.96
N TYR A 118 15.22 7.93 1.62
CA TYR A 118 15.50 7.97 3.06
C TYR A 118 16.56 9.02 3.45
N GLU A 119 17.30 9.56 2.48
CA GLU A 119 18.27 10.64 2.65
C GLU A 119 17.69 12.01 2.22
N GLU A 120 16.38 12.07 1.95
CA GLU A 120 15.64 13.24 1.47
C GLU A 120 16.06 13.74 0.06
N ASN A 121 16.81 12.91 -0.67
CA ASN A 121 17.22 13.18 -2.05
C ASN A 121 16.03 13.00 -2.99
N ASP A 122 15.89 13.91 -3.96
CA ASP A 122 14.88 13.76 -5.00
C ASP A 122 15.24 12.59 -5.92
N VAL A 123 14.27 11.71 -6.16
CA VAL A 123 14.44 10.51 -6.97
C VAL A 123 13.40 10.48 -8.07
N MET A 124 13.86 10.18 -9.27
CA MET A 124 13.04 9.76 -10.40
C MET A 124 13.20 8.27 -10.64
N GLN A 125 12.09 7.55 -10.59
CA GLN A 125 12.06 6.11 -10.80
C GLN A 125 11.15 5.76 -11.97
N PHE A 126 11.56 4.78 -12.76
CA PHE A 126 10.74 4.15 -13.81
C PHE A 126 10.64 2.67 -13.52
N THR A 127 9.43 2.14 -13.49
CA THR A 127 9.19 0.74 -13.13
C THR A 127 8.30 0.07 -14.16
N GLU A 128 8.69 -1.12 -14.59
CA GLU A 128 7.83 -2.08 -15.28
C GLU A 128 6.81 -2.64 -14.29
N ILE A 129 5.52 -2.47 -14.58
CA ILE A 129 4.44 -3.03 -13.77
C ILE A 129 4.02 -4.37 -14.39
N ARG A 130 4.13 -5.45 -13.60
CA ARG A 130 3.86 -6.83 -14.04
C ARG A 130 2.67 -7.45 -13.32
N LEU A 131 1.92 -8.31 -13.99
CA LEU A 131 0.74 -8.97 -13.41
C LEU A 131 0.96 -10.45 -13.06
N ASP A 132 2.17 -10.97 -13.28
CA ASP A 132 2.56 -12.38 -13.10
C ASP A 132 3.25 -12.67 -11.75
N ASN A 133 3.04 -11.82 -10.74
CA ASN A 133 3.65 -11.92 -9.40
C ASN A 133 5.20 -11.86 -9.35
N ASP A 134 5.86 -11.51 -10.46
CA ASP A 134 7.31 -11.34 -10.52
C ASP A 134 7.69 -9.84 -10.44
N TYR A 135 8.95 -9.57 -10.11
CA TYR A 135 9.46 -8.21 -10.07
C TYR A 135 9.66 -7.66 -11.48
N GLY A 136 9.23 -6.41 -11.66
CA GLY A 136 9.52 -5.65 -12.86
C GLY A 136 10.92 -5.06 -12.83
N LEU A 137 11.44 -4.75 -14.02
CA LEU A 137 12.65 -3.94 -14.12
C LEU A 137 12.41 -2.53 -13.54
N GLU A 138 13.38 -2.03 -12.79
CA GLU A 138 13.33 -0.71 -12.17
C GLU A 138 14.59 0.09 -12.50
N PHE A 139 14.40 1.35 -12.88
CA PHE A 139 15.48 2.33 -12.99
C PHE A 139 15.25 3.48 -12.05
N ARG A 140 16.17 3.64 -11.10
CA ARG A 140 16.25 4.78 -10.19
C ARG A 140 17.34 5.76 -10.62
N PHE A 141 17.01 7.05 -10.66
CA PHE A 141 17.90 8.17 -10.96
C PHE A 141 17.74 9.27 -9.89
N ASP A 142 18.85 9.80 -9.41
CA ASP A 142 18.98 10.88 -8.41
C ASP A 142 19.72 12.10 -8.98
N GLU A 143 20.42 11.94 -10.11
CA GLU A 143 21.11 13.01 -10.82
C GLU A 143 20.39 13.43 -12.12
N ASN A 144 20.61 14.69 -12.53
CA ASN A 144 20.13 15.23 -13.82
C ASN A 144 18.61 15.02 -14.07
N LEU A 145 17.81 15.09 -13.00
CA LEU A 145 16.39 14.73 -13.00
C LEU A 145 15.55 15.46 -14.07
N ASN A 146 15.94 16.68 -14.45
CA ASN A 146 15.28 17.47 -15.49
C ASN A 146 15.23 16.75 -16.86
N LYS A 147 16.18 15.88 -17.17
CA LYS A 147 16.18 15.05 -18.39
C LYS A 147 15.02 14.06 -18.40
N TYR A 148 14.59 13.63 -17.22
CA TYR A 148 13.55 12.62 -17.05
C TYR A 148 12.14 13.22 -16.89
N ASN A 149 12.01 14.55 -17.01
CA ASN A 149 10.69 15.17 -17.13
C ASN A 149 10.00 14.67 -18.42
N PRO A 150 8.72 14.26 -18.39
CA PRO A 150 7.99 13.77 -19.56
C PRO A 150 8.06 14.68 -20.81
N LYS A 151 8.26 15.99 -20.63
CA LYS A 151 8.44 16.94 -21.75
C LYS A 151 9.79 16.82 -22.46
N ASN A 152 10.84 16.47 -21.71
CA ASN A 152 12.24 16.41 -22.17
C ASN A 152 12.69 14.97 -22.47
N LEU A 153 11.90 13.99 -22.03
CA LEU A 153 12.22 12.58 -22.14
C LEU A 153 12.29 12.14 -23.60
N GLY A 154 13.41 11.53 -23.98
CA GLY A 154 13.57 10.87 -25.28
C GLY A 154 12.83 9.53 -25.33
N ASN A 155 13.05 8.76 -26.39
CA ASN A 155 12.43 7.45 -26.53
C ASN A 155 13.09 6.38 -25.66
N TRP A 156 14.27 6.66 -25.09
CA TRP A 156 15.04 5.69 -24.32
C TRP A 156 15.24 6.12 -22.87
N ILE A 157 14.98 5.20 -21.96
CA ILE A 157 15.41 5.25 -20.56
C ILE A 157 16.27 4.01 -20.35
N PHE A 158 17.51 4.15 -19.91
CA PHE A 158 18.40 2.99 -19.81
C PHE A 158 19.40 3.14 -18.66
N LYS A 159 19.90 1.98 -18.20
CA LYS A 159 21.09 1.88 -17.36
C LYS A 159 22.14 1.05 -18.08
N TYR A 160 23.37 1.55 -17.99
CA TYR A 160 24.55 0.85 -18.44
C TYR A 160 25.31 0.35 -17.21
N SER A 161 25.63 -0.94 -17.21
CA SER A 161 26.43 -1.58 -16.16
C SER A 161 27.76 -1.99 -16.77
N ALA A 162 28.84 -1.38 -16.29
CA ALA A 162 30.19 -1.76 -16.66
C ALA A 162 30.50 -3.19 -16.19
N LYS A 163 31.42 -3.86 -16.88
CA LYS A 163 31.91 -5.17 -16.45
C LYS A 163 32.48 -5.09 -15.04
N SER A 164 32.10 -6.05 -14.20
CA SER A 164 32.62 -6.23 -12.85
C SER A 164 33.19 -7.64 -12.67
N SER A 165 33.71 -7.95 -11.48
CA SER A 165 34.07 -9.33 -11.12
C SER A 165 32.86 -10.26 -10.99
N TYR A 166 31.64 -9.71 -10.86
CA TYR A 166 30.41 -10.46 -10.60
C TYR A 166 29.47 -10.53 -11.81
N SER A 167 29.68 -9.67 -12.81
CA SER A 167 28.80 -9.56 -13.98
C SER A 167 29.56 -9.09 -15.22
N ASP A 168 29.16 -9.60 -16.38
CA ASP A 168 29.57 -9.02 -17.66
C ASP A 168 29.00 -7.60 -17.84
N GLU A 169 29.51 -6.89 -18.85
CA GLU A 169 28.98 -5.59 -19.26
C GLU A 169 27.60 -5.76 -19.90
N TYR A 170 26.62 -4.95 -19.51
CA TYR A 170 25.26 -5.03 -20.07
C TYR A 170 24.53 -3.69 -20.09
N ILE A 171 23.46 -3.63 -20.88
CA ILE A 171 22.49 -2.53 -20.90
C ILE A 171 21.10 -3.10 -20.69
N ASP A 172 20.36 -2.51 -19.77
CA ASP A 172 18.92 -2.65 -19.68
C ASP A 172 18.27 -1.33 -20.10
N ALA A 173 17.18 -1.40 -20.86
CA ALA A 173 16.50 -0.21 -21.36
C ALA A 173 14.98 -0.38 -21.44
N PHE A 174 14.29 0.74 -21.28
CA PHE A 174 12.93 0.94 -21.76
C PHE A 174 12.96 1.75 -23.05
N TYR A 175 12.20 1.28 -24.04
CA TYR A 175 11.86 2.04 -25.23
C TYR A 175 10.40 2.52 -25.13
N LEU A 176 10.20 3.81 -25.32
CA LEU A 176 8.93 4.48 -25.31
C LEU A 176 8.54 4.82 -26.76
N PRO A 177 7.60 4.08 -27.39
CA PRO A 177 7.13 4.39 -28.73
C PRO A 177 6.32 5.70 -28.75
N ASN A 178 5.63 5.98 -27.65
CA ASN A 178 4.87 7.22 -27.42
C ASN A 178 5.40 7.91 -26.15
N LYS A 179 5.13 9.20 -26.01
CA LYS A 179 5.46 9.93 -24.77
C LYS A 179 4.67 9.37 -23.59
N MET A 180 5.22 9.52 -22.40
CA MET A 180 4.49 9.20 -21.17
C MET A 180 3.38 10.22 -20.96
N GLU A 181 2.22 9.72 -20.56
CA GLU A 181 1.02 10.53 -20.35
C GLU A 181 0.52 10.39 -18.92
N SER A 182 -0.05 11.49 -18.43
CA SER A 182 -0.82 11.54 -17.19
C SER A 182 -2.25 11.95 -17.58
N LYS A 183 -3.24 11.25 -17.03
CA LYS A 183 -4.66 11.47 -17.33
C LYS A 183 -5.36 12.04 -16.11
N LYS A 184 -6.45 12.78 -16.31
CA LYS A 184 -7.33 13.15 -15.19
C LYS A 184 -7.95 11.88 -14.62
N ILE A 185 -7.87 11.73 -13.30
CA ILE A 185 -8.59 10.67 -12.59
C ILE A 185 -10.07 11.06 -12.59
N PRO A 186 -11.00 10.17 -13.01
CA PRO A 186 -12.43 10.47 -13.03
C PRO A 186 -12.93 11.08 -11.71
N LEU A 187 -13.87 12.01 -11.81
CA LEU A 187 -14.34 12.80 -10.64
C LEU A 187 -14.82 11.90 -9.50
N TYR A 188 -15.47 10.78 -9.81
CA TYR A 188 -15.92 9.80 -8.83
C TYR A 188 -14.77 9.28 -7.94
N TYR A 189 -13.65 8.87 -8.54
CA TYR A 189 -12.47 8.43 -7.79
C TYR A 189 -11.71 9.60 -7.15
N SER A 190 -11.68 10.76 -7.80
CA SER A 190 -11.10 11.97 -7.21
C SER A 190 -11.79 12.36 -5.90
N LYS A 191 -13.11 12.15 -5.79
CA LYS A 191 -13.85 12.34 -4.54
C LYS A 191 -13.45 11.36 -3.44
N MET A 192 -13.16 10.10 -3.78
CA MET A 192 -12.66 9.11 -2.81
C MET A 192 -11.27 9.49 -2.28
N ILE A 193 -10.39 9.99 -3.16
CA ILE A 193 -9.08 10.53 -2.76
C ILE A 193 -9.28 11.74 -1.83
N GLY A 194 -10.13 12.69 -2.23
CA GLY A 194 -10.43 13.88 -1.42
C GLY A 194 -11.06 13.54 -0.07
N TYR A 195 -11.91 12.51 -0.02
CA TYR A 195 -12.49 11.98 1.21
C TYR A 195 -11.42 11.43 2.14
N ALA A 196 -10.51 10.60 1.63
CA ALA A 196 -9.39 10.09 2.40
C ALA A 196 -8.50 11.22 2.93
N ASP A 197 -8.17 12.21 2.09
CA ASP A 197 -7.34 13.36 2.48
C ASP A 197 -7.98 14.23 3.56
N CYS A 198 -9.28 14.51 3.44
CA CYS A 198 -10.06 15.32 4.39
C CYS A 198 -10.22 14.56 5.72
N LEU A 199 -10.52 13.25 5.67
CA LEU A 199 -10.73 12.43 6.86
C LEU A 199 -9.43 12.17 7.64
N ILE A 200 -8.31 11.90 6.95
CA ILE A 200 -7.03 11.57 7.60
C ILE A 200 -6.34 12.82 8.15
N ASP A 201 -6.65 14.00 7.63
CA ASP A 201 -5.88 15.24 7.78
C ASP A 201 -4.41 15.04 7.33
N THR A 202 -4.10 15.59 6.17
CA THR A 202 -2.80 15.46 5.50
C THR A 202 -1.73 16.40 6.09
N THR A 203 -2.13 17.38 6.92
CA THR A 203 -1.21 18.38 7.47
C THR A 203 -0.54 17.96 8.77
N SER A 204 -1.14 17.02 9.50
CA SER A 204 -0.61 16.48 10.75
C SER A 204 0.10 15.15 10.56
N THR A 205 0.97 14.82 11.50
CA THR A 205 1.69 13.54 11.55
C THR A 205 1.36 12.78 12.84
N LYS A 206 1.31 11.44 12.73
CA LYS A 206 1.17 10.55 13.89
C LYS A 206 2.31 10.78 14.89
N PHE A 207 3.53 10.79 14.37
CA PHE A 207 4.77 10.99 15.10
C PHE A 207 5.24 12.44 15.04
N LYS A 208 5.96 12.91 16.06
CA LYS A 208 6.67 14.20 16.03
C LYS A 208 7.95 14.09 15.19
N LYS A 209 8.51 15.22 14.78
CA LYS A 209 9.70 15.27 13.90
C LYS A 209 10.94 14.64 14.55
N ASP A 210 11.18 14.94 15.81
CA ASP A 210 12.38 14.50 16.53
C ASP A 210 12.05 13.27 17.39
N LEU A 211 12.05 12.09 16.75
CA LEU A 211 11.77 10.83 17.44
C LEU A 211 13.01 10.28 18.16
N GLU A 212 12.82 9.88 19.41
CA GLU A 212 13.81 9.10 20.15
C GLU A 212 13.51 7.61 20.01
N SER A 213 14.53 6.81 19.73
CA SER A 213 14.39 5.35 19.79
C SER A 213 14.16 4.90 21.22
N GLY A 214 13.14 4.06 21.45
CA GLY A 214 12.87 3.57 22.80
C GLY A 214 11.58 2.79 22.91
N TRP A 215 11.07 2.72 24.14
CA TRP A 215 9.83 2.05 24.48
C TRP A 215 9.05 2.87 25.50
N VAL A 216 7.73 2.88 25.38
CA VAL A 216 6.84 3.55 26.31
C VAL A 216 5.77 2.57 26.75
N GLU A 217 5.79 2.20 28.02
CA GLU A 217 4.73 1.41 28.63
C GLU A 217 3.56 2.32 29.01
N ILE A 218 2.35 1.89 28.69
CA ILE A 218 1.13 2.53 29.17
C ILE A 218 0.81 1.95 30.56
N PRO A 219 0.65 2.77 31.60
CA PRO A 219 0.22 2.31 32.92
C PRO A 219 -1.15 1.61 32.84
N GLN A 220 -1.37 0.54 33.61
CA GLN A 220 -2.66 -0.18 33.61
C GLN A 220 -3.85 0.73 33.92
N ASN A 221 -3.65 1.75 34.75
CA ASN A 221 -4.66 2.73 35.16
C ASN A 221 -4.70 3.98 34.24
N TRP A 222 -4.14 3.94 33.03
CA TRP A 222 -4.04 5.13 32.18
C TRP A 222 -5.41 5.79 31.89
N LYS A 223 -6.49 4.99 31.80
CA LYS A 223 -7.86 5.48 31.58
C LYS A 223 -8.38 6.34 32.73
N SER A 224 -7.91 6.12 33.96
CA SER A 224 -8.30 6.91 35.14
C SER A 224 -7.35 8.08 35.43
N LEU A 225 -6.31 8.27 34.63
CA LEU A 225 -5.43 9.43 34.76
C LEU A 225 -6.19 10.72 34.40
N PRO A 226 -5.83 11.86 35.01
CA PRO A 226 -6.31 13.17 34.57
C PRO A 226 -6.01 13.40 33.08
N SER A 227 -6.87 14.15 32.39
CA SER A 227 -6.74 14.44 30.95
C SER A 227 -5.38 15.04 30.58
N THR A 228 -4.81 15.89 31.44
CA THR A 228 -3.46 16.44 31.29
C THR A 228 -2.38 15.36 31.25
N LYS A 229 -2.49 14.35 32.11
CA LYS A 229 -1.57 13.21 32.16
C LYS A 229 -1.75 12.24 30.99
N GLN A 230 -2.98 12.07 30.50
CA GLN A 230 -3.23 11.33 29.27
C GLN A 230 -2.61 12.02 28.05
N ALA A 231 -2.73 13.36 27.96
CA ALA A 231 -2.10 14.15 26.91
C ALA A 231 -0.56 14.11 26.98
N GLU A 232 0.03 14.19 28.18
CA GLU A 232 1.47 13.99 28.39
C GLU A 232 1.92 12.58 27.93
N LEU A 233 1.17 11.54 28.26
CA LEU A 233 1.47 10.17 27.87
C LEU A 233 1.37 9.98 26.35
N LEU A 234 0.33 10.53 25.71
CA LEU A 234 0.21 10.54 24.25
C LEU A 234 1.39 11.28 23.61
N ASN A 235 1.79 12.42 24.16
CA ASN A 235 2.95 13.18 23.69
C ASN A 235 4.23 12.33 23.76
N LYS A 236 4.43 11.58 24.85
CA LYS A 236 5.57 10.68 24.99
C LYS A 236 5.56 9.58 23.93
N LEU A 237 4.42 8.89 23.74
CA LEU A 237 4.27 7.85 22.72
C LEU A 237 4.56 8.37 21.30
N ARG A 238 4.04 9.56 20.96
CA ARG A 238 4.25 10.21 19.66
C ARG A 238 5.68 10.71 19.44
N SER A 239 6.49 10.77 20.49
CA SER A 239 7.90 11.17 20.44
C SER A 239 8.85 9.96 20.48
N THR A 240 8.32 8.73 20.52
CA THR A 240 9.11 7.51 20.61
C THR A 240 8.97 6.65 19.36
N ARG A 241 10.10 6.33 18.73
CA ARG A 241 10.22 5.37 17.64
C ARG A 241 10.44 3.97 18.21
N VAL A 242 9.50 3.08 17.90
CA VAL A 242 9.55 1.65 18.27
C VAL A 242 9.85 0.83 17.02
N VAL A 243 10.96 0.10 17.04
CA VAL A 243 11.37 -0.82 15.95
C VAL A 243 11.24 -2.25 16.43
N GLY A 244 10.56 -3.10 15.66
CA GLY A 244 10.42 -4.51 15.98
C GLY A 244 11.72 -5.28 15.74
N SER A 245 12.10 -6.14 16.67
CA SER A 245 13.29 -6.98 16.56
C SER A 245 13.17 -8.09 15.51
N CYS A 246 11.96 -8.61 15.30
CA CYS A 246 11.66 -9.65 14.32
C CYS A 246 10.21 -9.56 13.82
N SER A 247 9.79 -10.51 12.99
CA SER A 247 8.43 -10.59 12.45
C SER A 247 7.39 -10.97 13.51
N GLN A 248 7.77 -11.64 14.58
CA GLN A 248 6.80 -11.98 15.64
C GLN A 248 6.64 -10.86 16.68
N ASP A 249 7.47 -9.83 16.60
CA ASP A 249 7.50 -8.77 17.60
C ASP A 249 6.30 -7.83 17.48
N SER A 250 5.27 -7.99 18.30
CA SER A 250 4.09 -7.10 18.27
C SER A 250 4.32 -5.72 18.90
N SER A 251 5.55 -5.40 19.33
CA SER A 251 5.88 -4.13 19.99
C SER A 251 5.49 -2.88 19.18
N PRO A 252 5.84 -2.72 17.89
CA PRO A 252 5.41 -1.56 17.10
C PRO A 252 3.88 -1.46 16.92
N ARG A 253 3.20 -2.62 16.85
CA ARG A 253 1.75 -2.71 16.67
C ARG A 253 1.01 -2.32 17.94
N ARG A 254 1.46 -2.84 19.09
CA ARG A 254 0.99 -2.42 20.42
C ARG A 254 1.21 -0.92 20.62
N HIS A 255 2.37 -0.39 20.24
CA HIS A 255 2.66 1.05 20.33
C HIS A 255 1.67 1.89 19.50
N ALA A 256 1.33 1.47 18.28
CA ALA A 256 0.34 2.18 17.47
C ALA A 256 -1.09 2.05 18.01
N ILE A 257 -1.49 0.89 18.53
CA ILE A 257 -2.78 0.76 19.23
C ILE A 257 -2.85 1.66 20.46
N ASN A 258 -1.78 1.69 21.24
CA ASN A 258 -1.63 2.57 22.39
C ASN A 258 -1.78 4.06 22.02
N ILE A 259 -1.15 4.48 20.91
CA ILE A 259 -1.34 5.82 20.34
C ILE A 259 -2.81 6.01 19.92
N ALA A 260 -3.41 5.08 19.20
CA ALA A 260 -4.79 5.18 18.75
C ALA A 260 -5.76 5.31 19.93
N MET A 261 -5.66 4.44 20.93
CA MET A 261 -6.52 4.46 22.13
C MET A 261 -6.43 5.78 22.89
N LEU A 262 -5.21 6.26 23.17
CA LEU A 262 -5.02 7.55 23.85
C LEU A 262 -5.47 8.73 23.00
N SER A 263 -5.24 8.67 21.69
CA SER A 263 -5.68 9.73 20.76
C SER A 263 -7.20 9.81 20.72
N ALA A 264 -7.89 8.67 20.70
CA ALA A 264 -9.34 8.61 20.79
C ALA A 264 -9.85 9.19 22.11
N GLN A 265 -9.25 8.78 23.24
CA GLN A 265 -9.63 9.26 24.58
C GLN A 265 -9.39 10.78 24.76
N THR A 266 -8.36 11.32 24.11
CA THR A 266 -7.98 12.74 24.17
C THR A 266 -8.49 13.56 22.98
N GLN A 267 -9.36 12.99 22.15
CA GLN A 267 -10.00 13.64 20.99
C GLN A 267 -9.01 14.16 19.93
N ASN A 268 -7.85 13.51 19.77
CA ASN A 268 -6.88 13.78 18.70
C ASN A 268 -7.17 12.87 17.48
N TRP A 269 -8.22 13.19 16.74
CA TRP A 269 -8.72 12.39 15.62
C TRP A 269 -7.66 12.08 14.55
N GLU A 270 -6.92 13.12 14.15
CA GLU A 270 -5.94 13.06 13.08
C GLU A 270 -4.77 12.11 13.40
N VAL A 271 -4.50 11.90 14.69
CA VAL A 271 -3.52 10.94 15.20
C VAL A 271 -4.15 9.56 15.33
N PHE A 272 -5.39 9.48 15.84
CA PHE A 272 -6.15 8.24 15.97
C PHE A 272 -6.23 7.51 14.63
N LEU A 273 -6.75 8.17 13.59
CA LEU A 273 -7.01 7.50 12.32
C LEU A 273 -5.71 7.04 11.65
N LYS A 274 -4.65 7.85 11.66
CA LYS A 274 -3.33 7.43 11.13
C LYS A 274 -2.76 6.23 11.88
N ALA A 275 -2.82 6.25 13.21
CA ALA A 275 -2.34 5.14 14.02
C ALA A 275 -3.14 3.85 13.79
N HIS A 276 -4.47 3.96 13.66
CA HIS A 276 -5.33 2.83 13.34
C HIS A 276 -5.06 2.30 11.92
N LEU A 277 -4.94 3.18 10.92
CA LEU A 277 -4.60 2.79 9.56
C LEU A 277 -3.22 2.12 9.47
N ASP A 278 -2.24 2.54 10.26
CA ASP A 278 -0.95 1.86 10.34
C ASP A 278 -1.10 0.43 10.88
N VAL A 279 -1.97 0.20 11.86
CA VAL A 279 -2.29 -1.15 12.36
C VAL A 279 -2.97 -1.99 11.28
N MET A 280 -3.97 -1.44 10.60
CA MET A 280 -4.66 -2.09 9.50
C MET A 280 -3.70 -2.47 8.36
N ASN A 281 -2.83 -1.53 7.95
CA ASN A 281 -1.88 -1.70 6.87
C ASN A 281 -0.55 -2.33 7.27
N ASP A 282 -0.39 -2.66 8.55
CA ASP A 282 0.84 -3.24 9.11
C ASP A 282 2.10 -2.42 8.77
N ARG A 283 1.98 -1.09 8.84
CA ARG A 283 3.00 -0.13 8.43
C ARG A 283 4.00 0.11 9.58
N PHE A 284 4.84 -0.89 9.85
CA PHE A 284 5.77 -0.86 10.98
C PHE A 284 7.20 -1.21 10.57
N GLU A 285 8.14 -0.54 11.24
CA GLU A 285 9.56 -0.82 11.08
C GLU A 285 9.98 -2.04 11.88
N ARG A 286 10.74 -2.91 11.23
CA ARG A 286 11.24 -4.16 11.80
C ARG A 286 12.64 -4.44 11.26
N ILE A 287 13.53 -4.95 12.11
CA ILE A 287 14.89 -5.35 11.71
C ILE A 287 14.82 -6.53 10.72
N SER A 288 13.90 -7.46 10.93
CA SER A 288 13.62 -8.57 10.03
C SER A 288 12.12 -8.84 10.03
N ASP A 289 11.47 -8.78 8.86
CA ASP A 289 10.05 -9.11 8.72
C ASP A 289 9.83 -10.20 7.67
N GLY A 290 9.22 -11.30 8.10
CA GLY A 290 8.87 -12.45 7.28
C GLY A 290 7.38 -12.49 7.02
N SER A 291 6.99 -12.82 5.79
CA SER A 291 5.58 -12.86 5.35
C SER A 291 4.70 -13.81 6.15
N TYR A 292 5.25 -14.88 6.74
CA TYR A 292 4.49 -15.88 7.51
C TYR A 292 3.79 -15.30 8.75
N ALA A 293 4.39 -14.28 9.40
CA ALA A 293 3.85 -13.69 10.63
C ALA A 293 2.64 -12.80 10.36
N TRP A 294 2.38 -12.45 9.09
CA TRP A 294 1.29 -11.56 8.71
C TRP A 294 -0.08 -12.21 8.88
N ALA A 295 -0.21 -13.53 8.70
CA ALA A 295 -1.50 -14.22 8.79
C ALA A 295 -2.18 -14.00 10.15
N GLY A 296 -1.41 -14.01 11.24
CA GLY A 296 -1.93 -13.78 12.60
C GLY A 296 -2.25 -12.31 12.94
N ARG A 297 -1.79 -11.34 12.13
CA ARG A 297 -2.02 -9.89 12.37
C ARG A 297 -3.34 -9.45 11.75
N LYS A 298 -4.35 -9.14 12.56
CA LYS A 298 -5.68 -8.76 12.06
C LYS A 298 -5.69 -7.35 11.45
N THR A 299 -6.75 -6.98 10.72
CA THR A 299 -6.84 -5.68 10.05
C THR A 299 -7.65 -4.65 10.82
N TYR A 300 -8.62 -5.09 11.64
CA TYR A 300 -9.44 -4.21 12.47
C TYR A 300 -10.26 -3.20 11.64
N LEU A 301 -10.70 -3.61 10.44
CA LEU A 301 -11.52 -2.78 9.56
C LEU A 301 -12.87 -2.43 10.21
N LYS A 302 -13.43 -3.36 11.00
CA LYS A 302 -14.75 -3.23 11.61
C LYS A 302 -14.84 -2.00 12.51
N GLU A 303 -13.77 -1.67 13.23
CA GLU A 303 -13.68 -0.45 14.03
C GLU A 303 -13.97 0.81 13.22
N LEU A 304 -13.54 0.89 11.96
CA LEU A 304 -13.84 2.03 11.09
C LEU A 304 -15.30 2.00 10.58
N GLU A 305 -15.86 0.82 10.31
CA GLU A 305 -17.26 0.66 9.90
C GLU A 305 -18.22 1.14 11.01
N GLU A 306 -17.94 0.79 12.26
CA GLU A 306 -18.73 1.16 13.43
C GLU A 306 -18.65 2.67 13.75
N LEU A 307 -17.68 3.39 13.19
CA LEU A 307 -17.56 4.84 13.30
C LEU A 307 -18.35 5.61 12.24
N HIS A 308 -19.17 4.96 11.43
CA HIS A 308 -19.91 5.57 10.32
C HIS A 308 -19.01 6.24 9.26
N ILE A 309 -17.77 5.76 9.13
CA ILE A 309 -16.87 6.10 8.04
C ILE A 309 -17.34 5.34 6.80
N ASP A 310 -17.41 5.99 5.64
CA ASP A 310 -17.48 5.25 4.37
C ASP A 310 -16.12 4.57 4.11
N VAL A 311 -15.97 3.38 4.67
CA VAL A 311 -14.73 2.61 4.61
C VAL A 311 -14.33 2.33 3.17
N LEU A 312 -15.28 2.11 2.25
CA LEU A 312 -14.94 1.81 0.88
C LEU A 312 -14.32 3.02 0.19
N ASP A 313 -14.92 4.20 0.34
CA ASP A 313 -14.36 5.44 -0.22
C ASP A 313 -13.00 5.78 0.39
N LEU A 314 -12.83 5.59 1.71
CA LEU A 314 -11.54 5.74 2.39
C LEU A 314 -10.48 4.80 1.79
N ILE A 315 -10.80 3.51 1.71
CA ILE A 315 -9.88 2.46 1.26
C ILE A 315 -9.47 2.66 -0.20
N ILE A 316 -10.41 3.03 -1.08
CA ILE A 316 -10.08 3.33 -2.47
C ILE A 316 -9.26 4.62 -2.55
N GLY A 317 -9.61 5.66 -1.79
CA GLY A 317 -8.87 6.91 -1.74
C GLY A 317 -7.40 6.74 -1.39
N ILE A 318 -7.08 5.89 -0.39
CA ILE A 318 -5.69 5.58 0.01
C ILE A 318 -4.99 4.56 -0.91
N SER A 319 -5.72 3.94 -1.84
CA SER A 319 -5.20 2.93 -2.77
C SER A 319 -4.76 3.51 -4.10
N LEU A 320 -5.45 4.54 -4.58
CA LEU A 320 -5.14 5.15 -5.88
C LEU A 320 -3.80 5.88 -5.82
N ARG A 321 -3.14 5.98 -6.99
CA ARG A 321 -1.86 6.68 -7.17
C ARG A 321 -2.07 7.84 -8.11
N MET A 322 -1.47 8.97 -7.77
CA MET A 322 -1.69 10.25 -8.43
C MET A 322 -0.40 11.05 -8.51
N GLU A 323 -0.32 11.98 -9.45
CA GLU A 323 0.66 13.07 -9.40
C GLU A 323 0.25 14.11 -8.37
N ASP A 324 1.27 14.72 -7.77
CA ASP A 324 1.14 15.81 -6.80
C ASP A 324 0.09 15.56 -5.70
N PRO A 325 0.22 14.45 -4.94
CA PRO A 325 -0.70 14.18 -3.84
C PRO A 325 -0.64 15.28 -2.78
N ALA A 326 -1.67 15.35 -1.93
CA ALA A 326 -1.59 16.15 -0.73
C ALA A 326 -0.36 15.77 0.11
N ILE A 327 0.22 16.75 0.81
CA ILE A 327 1.36 16.51 1.71
C ILE A 327 1.01 15.37 2.69
N ASN A 328 1.87 14.38 2.88
CA ASN A 328 1.56 13.21 3.72
C ASN A 328 0.27 12.44 3.37
N HIS A 329 -0.21 12.48 2.12
CA HIS A 329 -1.30 11.60 1.68
C HIS A 329 -0.99 10.15 2.11
N TYR A 330 -1.96 9.51 2.76
CA TYR A 330 -1.76 8.18 3.30
C TYR A 330 -1.95 7.15 2.17
N TYR A 331 -0.86 6.54 1.72
CA TYR A 331 -0.95 5.39 0.82
C TYR A 331 -1.04 4.08 1.60
N GLY A 332 -2.15 3.38 1.42
CA GLY A 332 -2.36 2.06 2.01
C GLY A 332 -1.56 0.96 1.31
N SER A 333 -1.35 -0.13 2.05
CA SER A 333 -0.73 -1.35 1.56
C SER A 333 -1.75 -2.16 0.77
N ILE A 334 -1.59 -2.19 -0.56
CA ILE A 334 -2.48 -2.91 -1.49
C ILE A 334 -2.74 -4.35 -1.04
N ARG A 335 -1.70 -5.04 -0.56
CA ARG A 335 -1.81 -6.40 -0.01
C ARG A 335 -2.71 -6.48 1.22
N ARG A 336 -2.54 -5.55 2.16
CA ARG A 336 -3.34 -5.52 3.41
C ARG A 336 -4.76 -5.05 3.16
N ILE A 337 -4.95 -4.13 2.23
CA ILE A 337 -6.27 -3.62 1.85
C ILE A 337 -7.15 -4.74 1.30
N GLY A 338 -6.64 -5.55 0.37
CA GLY A 338 -7.41 -6.67 -0.16
C GLY A 338 -7.88 -7.63 0.94
N ARG A 339 -7.00 -7.92 1.92
CA ARG A 339 -7.37 -8.70 3.11
C ARG A 339 -8.39 -7.97 4.01
N ALA A 340 -8.18 -6.69 4.30
CA ALA A 340 -9.07 -5.96 5.19
C ALA A 340 -10.50 -5.97 4.64
N LEU A 341 -10.63 -5.79 3.33
CA LEU A 341 -11.91 -5.81 2.63
C LEU A 341 -12.63 -7.17 2.71
N THR A 342 -11.97 -8.30 3.00
CA THR A 342 -12.70 -9.57 3.24
C THR A 342 -13.40 -9.61 4.60
N GLU A 343 -13.01 -8.74 5.53
CA GLU A 343 -13.56 -8.65 6.90
C GLU A 343 -14.80 -7.73 6.99
N THR A 344 -15.19 -7.06 5.90
CA THR A 344 -16.37 -6.17 5.84
C THR A 344 -17.70 -6.92 5.87
N ASN A 345 -18.73 -6.28 6.42
CA ASN A 345 -20.11 -6.75 6.30
C ASN A 345 -20.74 -6.46 4.94
N ASN A 346 -20.16 -5.57 4.12
CA ASN A 346 -20.73 -5.15 2.83
C ASN A 346 -19.98 -5.70 1.62
N LYS A 347 -19.74 -7.02 1.61
CA LYS A 347 -18.98 -7.71 0.56
C LYS A 347 -19.47 -7.38 -0.85
N SER A 348 -20.79 -7.41 -1.10
CA SER A 348 -21.33 -7.14 -2.43
C SER A 348 -20.97 -5.75 -2.98
N ARG A 349 -21.02 -4.70 -2.13
CA ARG A 349 -20.63 -3.34 -2.54
C ARG A 349 -19.14 -3.27 -2.84
N VAL A 350 -18.33 -3.90 -1.99
CA VAL A 350 -16.87 -3.99 -2.17
C VAL A 350 -16.54 -4.66 -3.50
N GLU A 351 -17.08 -5.86 -3.77
CA GLU A 351 -16.81 -6.57 -5.00
C GLU A 351 -17.21 -5.73 -6.23
N GLN A 352 -18.40 -5.13 -6.21
CA GLN A 352 -18.86 -4.26 -7.29
C GLN A 352 -17.88 -3.10 -7.54
N GLN A 353 -17.45 -2.42 -6.48
CA GLN A 353 -16.53 -1.28 -6.59
C GLN A 353 -15.15 -1.70 -7.10
N LEU A 354 -14.61 -2.80 -6.58
CA LEU A 354 -13.31 -3.32 -7.02
C LEU A 354 -13.33 -3.67 -8.51
N PHE A 355 -14.35 -4.40 -8.97
CA PHE A 355 -14.48 -4.72 -10.39
C PHE A 355 -14.74 -3.47 -11.24
N SER A 356 -15.49 -2.48 -10.74
CA SER A 356 -15.67 -1.22 -11.46
C SER A 356 -14.33 -0.53 -11.74
N ILE A 357 -13.43 -0.46 -10.74
CA ILE A 357 -12.09 0.12 -10.89
C ILE A 357 -11.30 -0.62 -11.98
N LEU A 358 -11.33 -1.95 -11.99
CA LEU A 358 -10.59 -2.75 -12.97
C LEU A 358 -11.11 -2.51 -14.40
N THR A 359 -12.43 -2.44 -14.57
CA THR A 359 -13.09 -2.37 -15.88
C THR A 359 -13.29 -0.96 -16.43
N ASP A 360 -13.12 0.08 -15.61
CA ASP A 360 -13.35 1.47 -15.99
C ASP A 360 -12.26 1.96 -16.95
N THR A 361 -12.62 2.16 -18.22
CA THR A 361 -11.68 2.59 -19.27
C THR A 361 -11.31 4.07 -19.20
N GLU A 362 -12.05 4.88 -18.43
CA GLU A 362 -11.73 6.29 -18.20
C GLU A 362 -10.66 6.46 -17.12
N LEU A 363 -10.52 5.48 -16.23
CA LEU A 363 -9.42 5.42 -15.27
C LEU A 363 -8.12 5.00 -15.97
N ASP A 364 -7.00 5.54 -15.52
CA ASP A 364 -5.71 5.21 -16.10
C ASP A 364 -5.30 3.74 -15.81
N ILE A 365 -4.47 3.18 -16.69
CA ILE A 365 -4.15 1.74 -16.68
C ILE A 365 -3.50 1.34 -15.37
N TYR A 366 -2.59 2.15 -14.82
CA TYR A 366 -1.90 1.84 -13.59
C TYR A 366 -2.85 1.72 -12.40
N ASN A 367 -3.78 2.68 -12.22
CA ASN A 367 -4.78 2.58 -11.15
C ASN A 367 -5.74 1.39 -11.33
N ARG A 368 -6.07 1.02 -12.57
CA ARG A 368 -6.83 -0.21 -12.86
C ARG A 368 -6.06 -1.47 -12.47
N VAL A 369 -4.74 -1.50 -12.72
CA VAL A 369 -3.85 -2.59 -12.29
C VAL A 369 -3.72 -2.65 -10.76
N LEU A 370 -3.71 -1.51 -10.06
CA LEU A 370 -3.80 -1.51 -8.59
C LEU A 370 -5.13 -2.12 -8.12
N GLY A 371 -6.24 -1.80 -8.80
CA GLY A 371 -7.53 -2.46 -8.60
C GLY A 371 -7.42 -3.98 -8.74
N PHE A 372 -6.78 -4.47 -9.81
CA PHE A 372 -6.49 -5.90 -9.97
C PHE A 372 -5.69 -6.48 -8.80
N TYR A 373 -4.63 -5.82 -8.34
CA TYR A 373 -3.87 -6.32 -7.19
C TYR A 373 -4.70 -6.37 -5.91
N ILE A 374 -5.55 -5.37 -5.65
CA ILE A 374 -6.47 -5.40 -4.50
C ILE A 374 -7.41 -6.60 -4.63
N ILE A 375 -8.00 -6.78 -5.82
CA ILE A 375 -8.89 -7.90 -6.13
C ILE A 375 -8.20 -9.25 -5.89
N ASN A 376 -6.96 -9.41 -6.37
CA ASN A 376 -6.22 -10.65 -6.20
C ASN A 376 -5.94 -10.95 -4.72
N ASN A 377 -5.60 -9.93 -3.93
CA ASN A 377 -5.43 -10.07 -2.49
C ASN A 377 -6.75 -10.37 -1.77
N TYR A 378 -7.86 -9.73 -2.16
CA TYR A 378 -9.20 -10.05 -1.65
C TYR A 378 -9.56 -11.51 -1.94
N TYR A 379 -9.43 -11.94 -3.20
CA TYR A 379 -9.67 -13.31 -3.63
C TYR A 379 -8.85 -14.33 -2.82
N HIS A 380 -7.56 -14.09 -2.63
CA HIS A 380 -6.69 -14.98 -1.88
C HIS A 380 -7.16 -15.18 -0.43
N ASN A 381 -7.68 -14.12 0.20
CA ASN A 381 -8.13 -14.10 1.60
C ASN A 381 -9.59 -14.52 1.80
N LEU A 382 -10.37 -14.78 0.73
CA LEU A 382 -11.68 -15.42 0.89
C LEU A 382 -11.51 -16.79 1.58
N GLU A 383 -12.49 -17.20 2.38
CA GLU A 383 -12.46 -18.50 3.06
C GLU A 383 -13.39 -19.52 2.38
N ASP A 384 -14.56 -19.08 1.91
CA ASP A 384 -15.54 -19.94 1.28
C ASP A 384 -15.14 -20.33 -0.15
N LYS A 385 -15.12 -21.63 -0.43
CA LYS A 385 -14.69 -22.18 -1.73
C LYS A 385 -15.64 -21.85 -2.87
N ASN A 386 -16.95 -21.79 -2.62
CA ASN A 386 -17.94 -21.48 -3.64
C ASN A 386 -17.90 -19.99 -3.99
N GLU A 387 -17.72 -19.14 -2.98
CA GLU A 387 -17.47 -17.71 -3.13
C GLU A 387 -16.21 -17.48 -3.97
N LYS A 388 -15.10 -18.18 -3.66
CA LYS A 388 -13.87 -18.14 -4.48
C LYS A 388 -14.12 -18.50 -5.93
N LEU A 389 -14.79 -19.63 -6.20
CA LEU A 389 -15.01 -20.09 -7.58
C LEU A 389 -15.83 -19.07 -8.39
N ARG A 390 -16.94 -18.57 -7.82
CA ARG A 390 -17.75 -17.51 -8.45
C ARG A 390 -16.94 -16.25 -8.71
N PHE A 391 -16.12 -15.86 -7.74
CA PHE A 391 -15.29 -14.67 -7.80
C PHE A 391 -14.20 -14.80 -8.88
N GLN A 392 -13.57 -15.97 -8.98
CA GLN A 392 -12.56 -16.27 -10.00
C GLN A 392 -13.13 -16.14 -11.41
N THR A 393 -14.29 -16.73 -11.70
CA THR A 393 -14.92 -16.60 -13.03
C THR A 393 -15.20 -15.14 -13.39
N LYS A 394 -15.64 -14.33 -12.42
CA LYS A 394 -15.87 -12.90 -12.63
C LYS A 394 -14.56 -12.14 -12.87
N LEU A 395 -13.49 -12.51 -12.17
CA LEU A 395 -12.16 -11.93 -12.35
C LEU A 395 -11.57 -12.26 -13.72
N GLU A 396 -11.65 -13.51 -14.15
CA GLU A 396 -11.20 -13.97 -15.48
C GLU A 396 -11.86 -13.18 -16.62
N GLU A 397 -13.12 -12.80 -16.47
CA GLU A 397 -13.79 -11.94 -17.43
C GLU A 397 -13.35 -10.47 -17.29
N ALA A 398 -13.31 -9.94 -16.07
CA ALA A 398 -12.99 -8.54 -15.83
C ALA A 398 -11.58 -8.15 -16.29
N VAL A 399 -10.58 -9.03 -16.15
CA VAL A 399 -9.19 -8.74 -16.58
C VAL A 399 -9.07 -8.55 -18.09
N LYS A 400 -9.98 -9.10 -18.89
CA LYS A 400 -9.99 -8.92 -20.36
C LYS A 400 -10.27 -7.46 -20.77
N SER A 401 -10.75 -6.63 -19.84
CA SER A 401 -10.88 -5.18 -20.06
C SER A 401 -9.54 -4.44 -20.08
N LEU A 402 -8.47 -5.03 -19.54
CA LEU A 402 -7.11 -4.48 -19.61
C LEU A 402 -6.54 -4.67 -21.04
N PRO A 403 -5.50 -3.92 -21.42
CA PRO A 403 -4.75 -4.20 -22.64
C PRO A 403 -4.30 -5.67 -22.71
N LYS A 404 -4.39 -6.25 -23.92
CA LYS A 404 -4.16 -7.68 -24.15
C LYS A 404 -2.83 -8.18 -23.60
N GLU A 405 -1.80 -7.37 -23.76
CA GLU A 405 -0.43 -7.69 -23.38
C GLU A 405 -0.19 -7.65 -21.87
N LEU A 406 -1.08 -7.01 -21.11
CA LEU A 406 -1.06 -7.02 -19.66
C LEU A 406 -1.82 -8.22 -19.11
N TYR A 407 -3.07 -8.44 -19.53
CA TYR A 407 -3.84 -9.54 -18.96
C TYR A 407 -3.33 -10.91 -19.42
N SER A 408 -2.62 -11.02 -20.56
CA SER A 408 -2.00 -12.28 -20.98
C SER A 408 -0.87 -12.75 -20.06
N GLN A 409 -0.42 -11.91 -19.13
CA GLN A 409 0.57 -12.27 -18.10
C GLN A 409 -0.07 -12.98 -16.90
N ILE A 410 -1.39 -12.88 -16.76
CA ILE A 410 -2.09 -13.40 -15.60
C ILE A 410 -2.27 -14.92 -15.74
N GLU A 411 -1.81 -15.66 -14.74
CA GLU A 411 -2.09 -17.07 -14.56
C GLU A 411 -3.11 -17.23 -13.42
N PHE A 412 -4.17 -18.01 -13.66
CA PHE A 412 -5.29 -18.23 -12.73
C PHE A 412 -5.18 -19.55 -11.97
#